data_AF-A0AAD8HIS5-F1
#
_entry.id   AF-A0AAD8HIS5-F1
#
_cell.length_a   1.000
_cell.length_b   1.000
_cell.length_c   1.000
_cell.angle_alpha   90.00
_cell.angle_beta   90.00
_cell.angle_gamma   90.00
#
_symmetry.space_group_name_H-M   'P 1'
#
loop_
_entity.id
_entity.type
_entity.pdbx_description
1 polymer ?
#
loop_
_entity_poly.entity_id
_entity_poly.type
_entity_poly.pdbx_seq_one_letter_code
_entity_poly.pdbx_strand_id
1 'polypeptide(L)'
;MNPSQDIRDVTDVTAEGVEDGLKCDCVVQEGAQFASRLTGIKENVKFQNKEKTDNQPPGLQILVNDAKKHHSVKFVYMWHAITRYWGGVKPDGAGLEHYDSALAYPVQSPGVLGNQPDIVMDSLSVQGLGLVHPKKIFTFFSELHSYLASCGVDGMKVDVQTIIETLGAGFGGRVSLTHSYIQALEASIAENFPDNRCISFRASDDFYPRDPASHTINILSVAYNTLFLGEFMQPDWDMFHSLHPAADYHAAARSVGGCPIYVSDKPENHNFDILRKLVLPDGSVLRAQLPGRLTHDCLFTDPARDGKSLLKIWNVNKCSGVVGVFNCQGAGWCKDVKKTRTLSIPVPEQEMYR
;
A
#
# COMPACT_ATOMS: atom_id res chain seq x y z
N MET A 1 7.89 10.43 12.24
CA MET A 1 7.42 9.03 12.26
C MET A 1 6.52 8.83 11.07
N ASN A 2 7.03 8.07 10.12
CA ASN A 2 6.51 7.84 8.77
C ASN A 2 5.34 6.83 8.86
N PRO A 3 4.19 7.02 8.20
CA PRO A 3 3.08 6.06 8.22
C PRO A 3 3.50 4.64 7.80
N SER A 4 4.56 4.54 6.98
CA SER A 4 5.21 3.28 6.63
C SER A 4 5.87 2.54 7.80
N GLN A 5 5.96 3.11 9.01
CA GLN A 5 6.45 2.43 10.22
C GLN A 5 5.39 1.55 10.88
N ASP A 6 4.10 1.93 10.88
CA ASP A 6 3.05 1.18 11.59
C ASP A 6 2.62 -0.09 10.81
N ILE A 7 2.87 -0.18 9.51
CA ILE A 7 2.63 -1.39 8.70
C ILE A 7 3.75 -2.45 8.90
N ARG A 8 4.90 -2.08 9.48
CA ARG A 8 6.08 -2.97 9.63
C ARG A 8 5.83 -4.09 10.65
N ASP A 9 4.92 -3.88 11.60
CA ASP A 9 4.80 -4.73 12.79
C ASP A 9 3.89 -5.96 12.65
N VAL A 10 3.18 -6.10 11.53
CA VAL A 10 2.15 -7.15 11.34
C VAL A 10 2.59 -8.23 10.35
N THR A 11 3.61 -7.99 9.55
CA THR A 11 4.07 -8.93 8.51
C THR A 11 5.53 -9.33 8.64
N ASP A 12 6.19 -8.94 9.74
CA ASP A 12 7.55 -9.39 10.02
C ASP A 12 7.56 -10.93 10.00
N VAL A 13 8.22 -11.39 8.97
CA VAL A 13 8.93 -12.66 8.87
C VAL A 13 10.31 -12.38 9.42
N THR A 14 11.09 -13.40 9.77
CA THR A 14 12.47 -13.17 10.22
C THR A 14 13.20 -12.32 9.18
N ALA A 15 13.63 -11.13 9.57
CA ALA A 15 14.40 -10.22 8.75
C ALA A 15 15.63 -9.79 9.54
N GLU A 16 16.79 -9.87 8.92
CA GLU A 16 18.05 -9.43 9.53
C GLU A 16 18.45 -8.08 8.94
N GLY A 17 19.02 -7.22 9.78
CA GLY A 17 19.70 -6.01 9.34
C GLY A 17 20.94 -6.36 8.52
N VAL A 18 21.41 -5.42 7.71
CA VAL A 18 22.69 -5.54 7.02
C VAL A 18 23.80 -5.29 8.05
N GLU A 19 24.37 -6.35 8.62
CA GLU A 19 25.64 -6.28 9.35
C GLU A 19 26.79 -6.58 8.38
N ASP A 20 27.30 -5.55 7.70
CA ASP A 20 28.61 -5.66 7.07
C ASP A 20 29.68 -5.58 8.17
N GLY A 21 30.62 -6.54 8.15
CA GLY A 21 31.63 -6.81 9.18
C GLY A 21 32.70 -5.73 9.39
N LEU A 22 32.32 -4.45 9.49
CA LEU A 22 33.13 -3.36 9.99
C LEU A 22 32.47 -2.82 11.26
N LYS A 23 32.98 -3.26 12.42
CA LYS A 23 32.75 -2.57 13.69
C LYS A 23 33.30 -1.15 13.56
N CYS A 24 32.42 -0.22 13.22
CA CYS A 24 32.62 1.20 13.43
C CYS A 24 31.34 1.71 14.11
N ASP A 25 31.50 2.40 15.25
CA ASP A 25 30.42 2.96 16.06
C ASP A 25 29.66 4.05 15.29
N CYS A 26 28.82 3.63 14.34
CA CYS A 26 28.08 4.51 13.45
C CYS A 26 26.59 4.46 13.81
N VAL A 27 26.07 5.62 14.19
CA VAL A 27 24.64 5.96 14.27
C VAL A 27 23.88 5.30 13.12
N VAL A 28 22.80 4.56 13.42
CA VAL A 28 21.89 3.94 12.44
C VAL A 28 21.58 4.97 11.35
N GLN A 29 22.14 4.79 10.14
CA GLN A 29 21.87 5.67 9.01
C GLN A 29 20.39 5.54 8.65
N GLU A 30 19.65 6.64 8.73
CA GLU A 30 18.25 6.72 8.32
C GLU A 30 18.11 6.15 6.90
N GLY A 31 17.31 5.10 6.73
CA GLY A 31 17.14 4.41 5.44
C GLY A 31 17.65 2.97 5.42
N ALA A 32 18.67 2.62 6.20
CA ALA A 32 19.26 1.27 6.20
C ALA A 32 18.26 0.15 6.56
N GLN A 33 17.20 0.47 7.32
CA GLN A 33 16.13 -0.46 7.62
C GLN A 33 15.37 -0.97 6.39
N PHE A 34 15.42 -0.24 5.27
CA PHE A 34 14.77 -0.66 4.03
C PHE A 34 15.56 -1.76 3.30
N ALA A 35 16.83 -1.96 3.65
CA ALA A 35 17.64 -3.01 3.06
C ALA A 35 17.63 -4.32 3.86
N SER A 36 16.88 -4.39 4.97
CA SER A 36 16.62 -5.64 5.67
C SER A 36 16.02 -6.67 4.73
N ARG A 37 16.41 -7.94 4.87
CA ARG A 37 16.04 -9.01 3.94
C ARG A 37 15.29 -10.12 4.63
N LEU A 38 14.39 -10.76 3.89
CA LEU A 38 13.70 -11.95 4.31
C LEU A 38 14.67 -13.09 4.58
N THR A 39 14.58 -13.72 5.75
CA THR A 39 15.40 -14.89 6.12
C THR A 39 14.58 -16.17 6.34
N GLY A 40 13.26 -16.12 6.13
CA GLY A 40 12.39 -17.30 6.19
C GLY A 40 10.98 -17.01 5.68
N ILE A 41 10.21 -18.07 5.37
CA ILE A 41 8.83 -17.94 4.86
C ILE A 41 7.80 -17.82 6.00
N LYS A 42 8.07 -18.52 7.11
CA LYS A 42 7.17 -18.66 8.26
C LYS A 42 7.14 -17.42 9.14
N GLU A 43 6.13 -17.31 9.99
CA GLU A 43 5.93 -16.16 10.85
C GLU A 43 7.15 -15.86 11.76
N ASN A 44 7.41 -14.58 12.06
CA ASN A 44 8.50 -14.21 12.97
C ASN A 44 8.27 -14.71 14.41
N VAL A 45 9.26 -14.47 15.26
CA VAL A 45 9.24 -14.80 16.70
C VAL A 45 8.11 -14.13 17.49
N LYS A 46 7.50 -13.03 17.00
CA LYS A 46 6.39 -12.34 17.66
C LYS A 46 5.08 -13.11 17.49
N PHE A 47 4.89 -13.75 16.34
CA PHE A 47 3.70 -14.54 16.02
C PHE A 47 3.90 -16.05 16.22
N GLN A 48 5.13 -16.51 16.43
CA GLN A 48 5.39 -17.90 16.78
C GLN A 48 4.82 -18.26 18.15
N ASN A 49 4.30 -19.48 18.25
CA ASN A 49 3.89 -20.04 19.52
C ASN A 49 5.12 -20.27 20.43
N LYS A 50 5.09 -19.70 21.63
CA LYS A 50 6.18 -19.83 22.62
C LYS A 50 6.24 -21.21 23.26
N GLU A 51 5.12 -21.93 23.27
CA GLU A 51 5.02 -23.30 23.78
C GLU A 51 5.24 -24.28 22.63
N LYS A 52 6.50 -24.50 22.25
CA LYS A 52 6.89 -25.44 21.19
C LYS A 52 6.56 -26.89 21.61
N THR A 53 5.36 -27.35 21.29
CA THR A 53 5.00 -28.77 21.28
C THR A 53 4.73 -29.19 19.83
N ASP A 54 5.26 -30.34 19.42
CA ASP A 54 5.35 -30.77 18.00
C ASP A 54 3.99 -30.91 17.27
N ASN A 55 2.86 -30.74 17.96
CA ASN A 55 1.51 -30.92 17.42
C ASN A 55 0.63 -29.66 17.47
N GLN A 56 1.16 -28.49 17.82
CA GLN A 56 0.35 -27.27 17.85
C GLN A 56 0.37 -26.53 16.50
N PRO A 57 -0.76 -25.91 16.10
CA PRO A 57 -0.84 -25.11 14.89
C PRO A 57 0.14 -23.92 14.93
N PRO A 58 0.58 -23.39 13.77
CA PRO A 58 1.34 -22.15 13.68
C PRO A 58 0.67 -21.03 14.47
N GLY A 59 1.45 -20.15 15.11
CA GLY A 59 0.88 -19.12 15.96
C GLY A 59 0.11 -18.07 15.16
N LEU A 60 0.52 -17.81 13.92
CA LEU A 60 -0.27 -17.02 12.96
C LEU A 60 -1.64 -17.64 12.69
N GLN A 61 -1.71 -18.97 12.55
CA GLN A 61 -2.98 -19.67 12.36
C GLN A 61 -3.91 -19.52 13.56
N ILE A 62 -3.35 -19.54 14.78
CA ILE A 62 -4.13 -19.30 16.01
C ILE A 62 -4.73 -17.89 15.98
N LEU A 63 -3.92 -16.87 15.67
CA LEU A 63 -4.35 -15.48 15.59
C LEU A 63 -5.46 -15.27 14.55
N VAL A 64 -5.29 -15.79 13.34
CA VAL A 64 -6.27 -15.66 12.26
C VAL A 64 -7.58 -16.36 12.63
N ASN A 65 -7.50 -17.56 13.20
CA ASN A 65 -8.67 -18.29 13.66
C ASN A 65 -9.41 -17.55 14.77
N ASP A 66 -8.68 -16.96 15.72
CA ASP A 66 -9.25 -16.19 16.81
C ASP A 66 -10.00 -14.95 16.27
N ALA A 67 -9.36 -14.17 15.40
CA ALA A 67 -9.99 -13.01 14.74
C ALA A 67 -11.30 -13.39 14.03
N LYS A 68 -11.28 -14.50 13.27
CA LYS A 68 -12.45 -14.94 12.50
C LYS A 68 -13.58 -15.52 13.37
N LYS A 69 -13.24 -16.32 14.39
CA LYS A 69 -14.22 -17.01 15.23
C LYS A 69 -14.79 -16.13 16.34
N HIS A 70 -13.98 -15.23 16.89
CA HIS A 70 -14.32 -14.49 18.11
C HIS A 70 -14.50 -12.98 17.89
N HIS A 71 -14.02 -12.43 16.78
CA HIS A 71 -14.08 -10.98 16.50
C HIS A 71 -14.86 -10.59 15.25
N SER A 72 -15.68 -11.49 14.71
CA SER A 72 -16.53 -11.24 13.52
C SER A 72 -15.76 -10.76 12.28
N VAL A 73 -14.46 -11.00 12.22
CA VAL A 73 -13.63 -10.71 11.06
C VAL A 73 -13.96 -11.74 9.98
N LYS A 74 -14.44 -11.28 8.83
CA LYS A 74 -14.80 -12.18 7.72
C LYS A 74 -13.56 -12.63 6.95
N PHE A 75 -12.64 -11.68 6.72
CA PHE A 75 -11.45 -11.88 5.90
C PHE A 75 -10.23 -11.25 6.55
N VAL A 76 -9.09 -11.92 6.41
CA VAL A 76 -7.77 -11.47 6.83
C VAL A 76 -6.89 -11.45 5.58
N TYR A 77 -6.39 -10.27 5.23
CA TYR A 77 -5.46 -10.08 4.13
C TYR A 77 -4.07 -9.76 4.69
N MET A 78 -3.02 -10.26 4.03
CA MET A 78 -1.63 -10.02 4.42
C MET A 78 -0.94 -9.09 3.44
N TRP A 79 -0.12 -8.17 3.97
CA TRP A 79 0.70 -7.28 3.16
C TRP A 79 2.09 -7.89 2.93
N HIS A 80 2.66 -7.69 1.74
CA HIS A 80 4.09 -7.87 1.52
C HIS A 80 4.58 -7.03 0.32
N ALA A 81 5.87 -6.69 0.28
CA ALA A 81 6.47 -6.12 -0.94
C ALA A 81 6.48 -7.19 -2.05
N ILE A 82 6.54 -6.82 -3.33
CA ILE A 82 6.63 -7.79 -4.44
C ILE A 82 7.90 -8.66 -4.33
N THR A 83 8.96 -8.12 -3.73
CA THR A 83 10.20 -8.82 -3.36
C THR A 83 10.14 -9.41 -1.95
N ARG A 84 8.92 -9.61 -1.43
CA ARG A 84 8.53 -10.05 -0.09
C ARG A 84 8.83 -9.09 1.06
N TYR A 85 10.04 -8.58 1.15
CA TYR A 85 10.42 -7.55 2.11
C TYR A 85 11.13 -6.41 1.37
N TRP A 86 11.32 -5.26 2.01
CA TRP A 86 11.91 -4.07 1.39
C TRP A 86 13.26 -4.37 0.72
N GLY A 87 14.16 -5.08 1.39
CA GLY A 87 15.47 -5.47 0.86
C GLY A 87 15.49 -6.78 0.07
N GLY A 88 14.33 -7.39 -0.18
CA GLY A 88 14.23 -8.65 -0.91
C GLY A 88 14.45 -9.90 -0.05
N VAL A 89 14.88 -10.99 -0.69
CA VAL A 89 15.19 -12.29 -0.07
C VAL A 89 16.68 -12.42 0.19
N LYS A 90 17.08 -12.86 1.38
CA LYS A 90 18.50 -13.01 1.75
C LYS A 90 19.16 -14.05 0.83
N PRO A 91 20.17 -13.66 0.01
CA PRO A 91 20.96 -14.61 -0.77
C PRO A 91 21.61 -15.65 0.14
N ASP A 92 21.61 -16.90 -0.30
CA ASP A 92 22.18 -18.05 0.43
C ASP A 92 21.67 -18.17 1.87
N GLY A 93 20.47 -17.64 2.15
CA GLY A 93 19.80 -17.82 3.43
C GLY A 93 19.44 -19.28 3.67
N ALA A 94 19.64 -19.77 4.89
CA ALA A 94 19.35 -21.16 5.24
C ALA A 94 17.89 -21.52 4.94
N GLY A 95 17.67 -22.52 4.08
CA GLY A 95 16.34 -22.95 3.63
C GLY A 95 15.70 -22.06 2.55
N LEU A 96 16.47 -21.14 1.97
CA LEU A 96 16.07 -20.24 0.87
C LEU A 96 16.96 -20.41 -0.37
N GLU A 97 17.95 -21.30 -0.32
CA GLU A 97 18.97 -21.47 -1.36
C GLU A 97 18.35 -21.86 -2.71
N HIS A 98 17.24 -22.61 -2.70
CA HIS A 98 16.56 -23.10 -3.90
C HIS A 98 15.86 -22.01 -4.72
N TYR A 99 15.76 -20.79 -4.20
CA TYR A 99 15.21 -19.63 -4.91
C TYR A 99 16.21 -18.91 -5.80
N ASP A 100 17.51 -19.26 -5.73
CA ASP A 100 18.59 -18.65 -6.49
C ASP A 100 18.58 -17.10 -6.39
N SER A 101 18.28 -16.56 -5.20
CA SER A 101 18.22 -15.11 -5.01
C SER A 101 19.62 -14.50 -5.05
N ALA A 102 19.77 -13.38 -5.76
CA ALA A 102 21.03 -12.65 -5.88
C ALA A 102 20.85 -11.16 -5.59
N LEU A 103 21.92 -10.49 -5.17
CA LEU A 103 21.89 -9.04 -5.03
C LEU A 103 21.77 -8.37 -6.41
N ALA A 104 20.76 -7.53 -6.54
CA ALA A 104 20.55 -6.65 -7.68
C ALA A 104 20.44 -5.21 -7.18
N TYR A 105 20.97 -4.26 -7.93
CA TYR A 105 21.09 -2.87 -7.51
C TYR A 105 20.15 -2.01 -8.36
N PRO A 106 19.07 -1.48 -7.77
CA PRO A 106 18.12 -0.61 -8.48
C PRO A 106 18.79 0.55 -9.20
N VAL A 107 18.47 0.73 -10.49
CA VAL A 107 18.86 1.91 -11.26
C VAL A 107 17.65 2.78 -11.54
N GLN A 108 17.63 3.96 -10.93
CA GLN A 108 16.54 4.92 -11.11
C GLN A 108 16.66 5.70 -12.43
N SER A 109 15.52 5.97 -13.08
CA SER A 109 15.52 6.80 -14.28
C SER A 109 15.71 8.29 -13.93
N PRO A 110 16.28 9.11 -14.84
CA PRO A 110 16.38 10.56 -14.62
C PRO A 110 15.02 11.22 -14.35
N GLY A 111 13.94 10.71 -14.95
CA GLY A 111 12.59 11.21 -14.74
C GLY A 111 12.07 10.96 -13.32
N VAL A 112 12.36 9.78 -12.75
CA VAL A 112 11.99 9.46 -11.36
C VAL A 112 12.82 10.34 -10.40
N LEU A 113 14.14 10.36 -10.55
CA LEU A 113 15.04 11.20 -9.73
C LEU A 113 14.67 12.69 -9.79
N GLY A 114 14.24 13.16 -10.96
CA GLY A 114 13.78 14.54 -11.16
C GLY A 114 12.51 14.87 -10.40
N ASN A 115 11.61 13.91 -10.20
CA ASN A 115 10.31 14.13 -9.57
C ASN A 115 10.28 13.74 -8.09
N GLN A 116 10.76 12.56 -7.71
CA GLN A 116 10.62 12.03 -6.34
C GLN A 116 11.94 11.38 -5.90
N PRO A 117 12.81 12.09 -5.16
CA PRO A 117 13.93 11.47 -4.48
C PRO A 117 13.39 10.60 -3.35
N ASP A 118 13.81 9.35 -3.33
CA ASP A 118 13.29 8.34 -2.40
C ASP A 118 14.45 7.71 -1.62
N ILE A 119 14.42 7.89 -0.30
CA ILE A 119 15.41 7.33 0.63
C ILE A 119 15.44 5.80 0.60
N VAL A 120 14.30 5.15 0.28
CA VAL A 120 14.21 3.71 0.11
C VAL A 120 15.07 3.29 -1.08
N MET A 121 14.88 3.96 -2.21
CA MET A 121 15.62 3.67 -3.44
C MET A 121 17.11 3.95 -3.27
N ASP A 122 17.48 5.07 -2.63
CA ASP A 122 18.87 5.41 -2.37
C ASP A 122 19.55 4.34 -1.49
N SER A 123 18.84 3.85 -0.45
CA SER A 123 19.34 2.77 0.40
C SER A 123 19.54 1.47 -0.39
N LEU A 124 18.57 1.06 -1.20
CA LEU A 124 18.64 -0.18 -1.98
C LEU A 124 19.65 -0.12 -3.12
N SER A 125 19.87 1.04 -3.74
CA SER A 125 20.89 1.23 -4.76
C SER A 125 22.32 1.06 -4.20
N VAL A 126 22.53 1.30 -2.90
CA VAL A 126 23.82 1.10 -2.24
C VAL A 126 23.94 -0.31 -1.65
N GLN A 127 22.93 -0.76 -0.91
CA GLN A 127 23.00 -2.00 -0.14
C GLN A 127 22.59 -3.25 -0.94
N GLY A 128 21.91 -3.06 -2.08
CA GLY A 128 21.42 -4.12 -2.94
C GLY A 128 20.10 -4.73 -2.45
N LEU A 129 19.26 -5.13 -3.40
CA LEU A 129 18.03 -5.86 -3.18
C LEU A 129 18.25 -7.35 -3.50
N GLY A 130 17.82 -8.24 -2.61
CA GLY A 130 17.84 -9.68 -2.82
C GLY A 130 16.72 -10.12 -3.78
N LEU A 131 17.05 -10.20 -5.07
CA LEU A 131 16.10 -10.52 -6.13
C LEU A 131 16.06 -12.02 -6.36
N VAL A 132 14.89 -12.63 -6.15
CA VAL A 132 14.65 -14.05 -6.50
C VAL A 132 14.77 -14.22 -8.01
N HIS A 133 15.44 -15.28 -8.46
CA HIS A 133 15.62 -15.52 -9.88
C HIS A 133 14.24 -15.67 -10.59
N PRO A 134 14.01 -15.03 -11.75
CA PRO A 134 12.68 -15.02 -12.39
C PRO A 134 12.15 -16.39 -12.80
N LYS A 135 13.02 -17.41 -12.93
CA LYS A 135 12.59 -18.80 -13.15
C LYS A 135 12.12 -19.52 -11.88
N LYS A 136 12.38 -18.96 -10.70
CA LYS A 136 12.07 -19.52 -9.37
C LYS A 136 11.00 -18.72 -8.63
N ILE A 137 10.65 -17.54 -9.11
CA ILE A 137 9.72 -16.62 -8.43
C ILE A 137 8.31 -17.21 -8.24
N PHE A 138 7.84 -18.06 -9.18
CA PHE A 138 6.57 -18.78 -8.98
C PHE A 138 6.64 -19.74 -7.79
N THR A 139 7.71 -20.56 -7.71
CA THR A 139 7.92 -21.46 -6.57
C THR A 139 8.00 -20.69 -5.26
N PHE A 140 8.72 -19.56 -5.26
CA PHE A 140 8.80 -18.68 -4.10
C PHE A 140 7.42 -18.16 -3.65
N PHE A 141 6.64 -17.58 -4.56
CA PHE A 141 5.32 -17.08 -4.19
C PHE A 141 4.35 -18.20 -3.81
N SER A 142 4.36 -19.32 -4.53
CA SER A 142 3.48 -20.46 -4.24
C SER A 142 3.78 -21.04 -2.86
N GLU A 143 5.04 -21.24 -2.46
CA GLU A 143 5.40 -21.70 -1.12
C GLU A 143 5.00 -20.70 -0.02
N LEU A 144 5.22 -19.41 -0.25
CA LEU A 144 4.82 -18.35 0.66
C LEU A 144 3.30 -18.28 0.84
N HIS A 145 2.57 -18.23 -0.26
CA HIS A 145 1.11 -18.08 -0.26
C HIS A 145 0.43 -19.35 0.23
N SER A 146 0.96 -20.53 -0.07
CA SER A 146 0.51 -21.81 0.50
C SER A 146 0.61 -21.81 2.02
N TYR A 147 1.74 -21.34 2.57
CA TYR A 147 1.91 -21.24 4.02
C TYR A 147 0.89 -20.25 4.64
N LEU A 148 0.71 -19.06 4.04
CA LEU A 148 -0.25 -18.07 4.55
C LEU A 148 -1.70 -18.57 4.44
N ALA A 149 -2.08 -19.20 3.32
CA ALA A 149 -3.37 -19.84 3.13
C ALA A 149 -3.60 -20.96 4.16
N SER A 150 -2.59 -21.77 4.47
CA SER A 150 -2.68 -22.80 5.52
C SER A 150 -2.93 -22.21 6.92
N CYS A 151 -2.50 -20.96 7.15
CA CYS A 151 -2.80 -20.20 8.36
C CYS A 151 -4.22 -19.57 8.34
N GLY A 152 -4.97 -19.73 7.26
CA GLY A 152 -6.32 -19.20 7.10
C GLY A 152 -6.39 -17.77 6.56
N VAL A 153 -5.31 -17.23 5.98
CA VAL A 153 -5.31 -15.93 5.28
C VAL A 153 -6.14 -16.04 4.00
N ASP A 154 -6.87 -14.98 3.64
CA ASP A 154 -7.82 -14.96 2.52
C ASP A 154 -7.30 -14.24 1.26
N GLY A 155 -6.21 -13.48 1.38
CA GLY A 155 -5.62 -12.79 0.25
C GLY A 155 -4.45 -11.89 0.61
N MET A 156 -3.97 -11.13 -0.38
CA MET A 156 -2.76 -10.33 -0.28
C MET A 156 -2.96 -8.88 -0.70
N LYS A 157 -2.23 -7.96 -0.06
CA LYS A 157 -1.89 -6.62 -0.56
C LYS A 157 -0.41 -6.61 -0.93
N VAL A 158 -0.09 -6.47 -2.22
CA VAL A 158 1.29 -6.52 -2.70
C VAL A 158 1.79 -5.14 -3.09
N ASP A 159 2.87 -4.72 -2.43
CA ASP A 159 3.40 -3.36 -2.48
C ASP A 159 4.74 -3.30 -3.22
N VAL A 160 5.25 -2.08 -3.43
CA VAL A 160 6.58 -1.83 -4.02
C VAL A 160 6.74 -2.47 -5.42
N GLN A 161 5.65 -2.66 -6.17
CA GLN A 161 5.69 -3.38 -7.45
C GLN A 161 6.57 -2.69 -8.51
N THR A 162 6.66 -1.36 -8.44
CA THR A 162 7.44 -0.52 -9.35
C THR A 162 8.95 -0.76 -9.24
N ILE A 163 9.46 -1.32 -8.14
CA ILE A 163 10.90 -1.60 -7.97
C ILE A 163 11.44 -2.50 -9.08
N ILE A 164 10.62 -3.44 -9.57
CA ILE A 164 11.02 -4.41 -10.60
C ILE A 164 11.45 -3.72 -11.89
N GLU A 165 10.89 -2.54 -12.19
CA GLU A 165 11.29 -1.75 -13.35
C GLU A 165 12.79 -1.41 -13.35
N THR A 166 13.36 -1.23 -12.16
CA THR A 166 14.74 -0.77 -11.96
C THR A 166 15.76 -1.92 -11.95
N LEU A 167 15.31 -3.17 -12.08
CA LEU A 167 16.10 -4.38 -11.85
C LEU A 167 16.22 -5.28 -13.09
N GLY A 168 15.75 -4.83 -14.25
CA GLY A 168 15.66 -5.66 -15.47
C GLY A 168 16.99 -6.04 -16.14
N ALA A 169 18.12 -5.48 -15.71
CA ALA A 169 19.43 -5.78 -16.27
C ALA A 169 19.78 -7.27 -16.08
N GLY A 170 20.17 -7.95 -17.16
CA GLY A 170 20.44 -9.39 -17.14
C GLY A 170 19.21 -10.31 -17.28
N PHE A 171 17.99 -9.76 -17.24
CA PHE A 171 16.74 -10.54 -17.26
C PHE A 171 15.82 -10.23 -18.46
N GLY A 172 16.39 -9.75 -19.57
CA GLY A 172 15.63 -9.35 -20.76
C GLY A 172 15.01 -7.95 -20.67
N GLY A 173 15.41 -7.16 -19.68
CA GLY A 173 14.93 -5.79 -19.45
C GLY A 173 13.67 -5.74 -18.59
N ARG A 174 13.27 -4.50 -18.24
CA ARG A 174 12.17 -4.21 -17.30
C ARG A 174 10.87 -4.95 -17.64
N VAL A 175 10.51 -5.00 -18.93
CA VAL A 175 9.23 -5.62 -19.38
C VAL A 175 9.22 -7.12 -19.11
N SER A 176 10.31 -7.82 -19.47
CA SER A 176 10.43 -9.27 -19.29
C SER A 176 10.43 -9.65 -17.80
N LEU A 177 11.17 -8.91 -16.97
CA LEU A 177 11.23 -9.16 -15.54
C LEU A 177 9.89 -8.87 -14.85
N THR A 178 9.27 -7.73 -15.11
CA THR A 178 7.94 -7.39 -14.58
C THR A 178 6.91 -8.43 -14.99
N HIS A 179 6.90 -8.85 -16.26
CA HIS A 179 5.96 -9.86 -16.72
C HIS A 179 6.11 -11.18 -15.97
N SER A 180 7.36 -11.64 -15.77
CA SER A 180 7.64 -12.88 -15.03
C SER A 180 7.16 -12.81 -13.58
N TYR A 181 7.39 -11.68 -12.90
CA TYR A 181 6.98 -11.47 -11.52
C TYR A 181 5.46 -11.36 -11.37
N ILE A 182 4.79 -10.60 -12.24
CA ILE A 182 3.33 -10.43 -12.19
C ILE A 182 2.62 -11.74 -12.54
N GLN A 183 3.06 -12.48 -13.56
CA GLN A 183 2.48 -13.78 -13.90
C GLN A 183 2.61 -14.78 -12.75
N ALA A 184 3.78 -14.84 -12.11
CA ALA A 184 4.00 -15.71 -10.96
C ALA A 184 3.15 -15.30 -9.75
N LEU A 185 3.00 -14.00 -9.53
CA LEU A 185 2.15 -13.47 -8.47
C LEU A 185 0.68 -13.82 -8.72
N GLU A 186 0.16 -13.55 -9.92
CA GLU A 186 -1.23 -13.87 -10.25
C GLU A 186 -1.50 -15.38 -10.19
N ALA A 187 -0.58 -16.21 -10.68
CA ALA A 187 -0.71 -17.67 -10.64
C ALA A 187 -0.73 -18.20 -9.19
N SER A 188 0.17 -17.72 -8.33
CA SER A 188 0.21 -18.13 -6.92
C SER A 188 -1.02 -17.64 -6.14
N ILE A 189 -1.54 -16.44 -6.43
CA ILE A 189 -2.79 -15.96 -5.85
C ILE A 189 -3.97 -16.83 -6.29
N ALA A 190 -4.06 -17.17 -7.58
CA ALA A 190 -5.12 -18.03 -8.11
C ALA A 190 -5.09 -19.44 -7.51
N GLU A 191 -3.89 -19.98 -7.25
CA GLU A 191 -3.70 -21.31 -6.64
C GLU A 191 -4.13 -21.33 -5.17
N ASN A 192 -3.84 -20.26 -4.42
CA ASN A 192 -3.95 -20.27 -2.95
C ASN A 192 -5.17 -19.50 -2.40
N PHE A 193 -5.74 -18.55 -3.16
CA PHE A 193 -6.83 -17.67 -2.72
C PHE A 193 -7.95 -17.60 -3.77
N PRO A 194 -8.72 -18.68 -3.98
CA PRO A 194 -9.68 -18.80 -5.08
C PRO A 194 -10.83 -17.78 -5.06
N ASP A 195 -11.12 -17.20 -3.88
CA ASP A 195 -12.14 -16.17 -3.72
C ASP A 195 -11.61 -14.73 -3.89
N ASN A 196 -10.31 -14.55 -4.13
CA ASN A 196 -9.68 -13.24 -4.35
C ASN A 196 -9.89 -12.76 -5.78
N ARG A 197 -11.12 -12.33 -6.09
CA ARG A 197 -11.58 -11.99 -7.46
C ARG A 197 -11.38 -10.53 -7.87
N CYS A 198 -10.75 -9.69 -7.04
CA CYS A 198 -10.64 -8.27 -7.33
C CYS A 198 -9.19 -7.79 -7.34
N ILE A 199 -8.75 -7.31 -8.49
CA ILE A 199 -7.51 -6.54 -8.61
C ILE A 199 -7.83 -5.10 -8.23
N SER A 200 -7.40 -4.71 -7.05
CA SER A 200 -7.47 -3.34 -6.56
C SER A 200 -6.09 -2.70 -6.72
N PHE A 201 -6.04 -1.50 -7.30
CA PHE A 201 -4.77 -0.80 -7.55
C PHE A 201 -4.81 0.60 -6.95
N ARG A 202 -3.78 0.96 -6.18
CA ARG A 202 -3.72 2.27 -5.53
C ARG A 202 -3.63 3.39 -6.56
N ALA A 203 -4.54 4.35 -6.45
CA ALA A 203 -4.67 5.47 -7.39
C ALA A 203 -3.85 6.71 -6.99
N SER A 204 -3.05 6.64 -5.94
CA SER A 204 -2.21 7.73 -5.45
C SER A 204 -0.95 7.21 -4.76
N ASP A 205 -0.09 8.14 -4.34
CA ASP A 205 0.88 7.90 -3.27
C ASP A 205 0.16 7.67 -1.92
N ASP A 206 0.91 7.31 -0.88
CA ASP A 206 0.42 7.07 0.48
C ASP A 206 -0.43 8.24 1.03
N PHE A 207 -1.40 7.90 1.87
CA PHE A 207 -2.08 8.84 2.75
C PHE A 207 -1.13 9.30 3.87
N TYR A 208 -0.85 10.61 3.93
CA TYR A 208 0.03 11.22 4.93
C TYR A 208 -0.78 12.01 5.98
N PRO A 209 -1.28 11.39 7.06
CA PRO A 209 -2.15 12.04 8.05
C PRO A 209 -1.51 13.22 8.79
N ARG A 210 -0.18 13.34 8.76
CA ARG A 210 0.55 14.42 9.45
C ARG A 210 0.97 15.55 8.51
N ASP A 211 0.70 15.44 7.22
CA ASP A 211 0.95 16.49 6.25
C ASP A 211 -0.39 17.11 5.84
N PRO A 212 -0.77 18.27 6.41
CA PRO A 212 -2.01 18.95 6.08
C PRO A 212 -2.15 19.24 4.58
N ALA A 213 -1.04 19.52 3.89
CA ALA A 213 -1.05 19.85 2.47
C ALA A 213 -1.38 18.63 1.59
N SER A 214 -1.20 17.41 2.12
CA SER A 214 -1.44 16.17 1.39
C SER A 214 -2.92 15.82 1.25
N HIS A 215 -3.81 16.30 2.13
CA HIS A 215 -5.21 15.84 2.16
C HIS A 215 -6.00 16.22 0.91
N THR A 216 -5.97 17.49 0.51
CA THR A 216 -6.66 17.96 -0.70
C THR A 216 -6.03 17.37 -1.95
N ILE A 217 -4.71 17.24 -1.97
CA ILE A 217 -3.96 16.64 -3.08
C ILE A 217 -4.23 15.14 -3.20
N ASN A 218 -4.38 14.41 -2.09
CA ASN A 218 -4.73 13.00 -2.13
C ASN A 218 -6.08 12.79 -2.81
N ILE A 219 -7.13 13.50 -2.39
CA ILE A 219 -8.47 13.41 -3.02
C ILE A 219 -8.41 13.79 -4.50
N LEU A 220 -7.66 14.84 -4.83
CA LEU A 220 -7.47 15.26 -6.21
C LEU A 220 -6.79 14.16 -7.05
N SER A 221 -5.65 13.65 -6.57
CA SER A 221 -4.87 12.63 -7.27
C SER A 221 -5.68 11.36 -7.49
N VAL A 222 -6.35 10.83 -6.45
CA VAL A 222 -7.17 9.61 -6.61
C VAL A 222 -8.32 9.83 -7.58
N ALA A 223 -8.98 10.99 -7.58
CA ALA A 223 -10.08 11.29 -8.48
C ALA A 223 -9.62 11.41 -9.94
N TYR A 224 -8.52 12.12 -10.21
CA TYR A 224 -7.97 12.26 -11.57
C TYR A 224 -7.40 10.94 -12.09
N ASN A 225 -6.64 10.21 -11.27
CA ASN A 225 -6.06 8.93 -11.68
C ASN A 225 -7.12 7.86 -11.89
N THR A 226 -8.24 7.92 -11.16
CA THR A 226 -9.39 7.02 -11.37
C THR A 226 -9.98 7.14 -12.77
N LEU A 227 -9.87 8.29 -13.44
CA LEU A 227 -10.36 8.45 -14.83
C LEU A 227 -9.72 7.43 -15.78
N PHE A 228 -8.44 7.11 -15.58
CA PHE A 228 -7.71 6.15 -16.39
C PHE A 228 -7.75 4.74 -15.76
N LEU A 229 -7.43 4.63 -14.47
CA LEU A 229 -7.33 3.34 -13.79
C LEU A 229 -8.67 2.60 -13.71
N GLY A 230 -9.77 3.34 -13.55
CA GLY A 230 -11.12 2.80 -13.42
C GLY A 230 -11.65 2.10 -14.66
N GLU A 231 -10.96 2.20 -15.81
CA GLU A 231 -11.31 1.44 -17.02
C GLU A 231 -10.84 -0.03 -16.96
N PHE A 232 -9.83 -0.32 -16.15
CA PHE A 232 -9.15 -1.62 -16.15
C PHE A 232 -9.16 -2.31 -14.80
N MET A 233 -9.23 -1.55 -13.70
CA MET A 233 -9.05 -2.05 -12.34
C MET A 233 -9.98 -1.32 -11.37
N GLN A 234 -10.19 -1.90 -10.19
CA GLN A 234 -10.85 -1.20 -9.08
C GLN A 234 -9.86 -0.21 -8.44
N PRO A 235 -10.09 1.11 -8.51
CA PRO A 235 -9.15 2.05 -7.92
C PRO A 235 -9.27 2.04 -6.40
N ASP A 236 -8.13 1.93 -5.73
CA ASP A 236 -7.98 2.07 -4.29
C ASP A 236 -7.56 3.50 -3.97
N TRP A 237 -8.39 4.19 -3.18
CA TRP A 237 -8.17 5.59 -2.80
C TRP A 237 -7.34 5.73 -1.52
N ASP A 238 -6.79 4.62 -1.06
CA ASP A 238 -6.02 4.46 0.16
C ASP A 238 -6.86 4.64 1.44
N MET A 239 -6.26 4.17 2.52
CA MET A 239 -6.78 4.31 3.88
C MET A 239 -6.98 5.77 4.30
N PHE A 240 -7.77 5.98 5.35
CA PHE A 240 -7.88 7.26 6.04
C PHE A 240 -8.04 7.03 7.56
N HIS A 241 -7.86 8.09 8.34
CA HIS A 241 -8.10 8.07 9.79
C HIS A 241 -9.48 8.65 10.08
N SER A 242 -10.34 7.89 10.75
CA SER A 242 -11.67 8.34 11.17
C SER A 242 -11.61 9.38 12.29
N LEU A 243 -10.59 9.30 13.17
CA LEU A 243 -10.33 10.29 14.20
C LEU A 243 -9.26 11.28 13.74
N HIS A 244 -9.63 12.17 12.82
CA HIS A 244 -8.75 13.17 12.22
C HIS A 244 -9.50 14.45 11.84
N PRO A 245 -8.89 15.65 11.88
CA PRO A 245 -9.54 16.89 11.44
C PRO A 245 -10.08 16.84 10.00
N ALA A 246 -9.45 16.08 9.12
CA ALA A 246 -9.89 15.86 7.73
C ALA A 246 -10.79 14.62 7.55
N ALA A 247 -11.28 13.98 8.63
CA ALA A 247 -11.97 12.71 8.54
C ALA A 247 -13.30 12.78 7.76
N ASP A 248 -14.16 13.77 8.04
CA ASP A 248 -15.41 13.95 7.28
C ASP A 248 -15.13 14.20 5.79
N TYR A 249 -14.08 14.98 5.47
CA TYR A 249 -13.65 15.25 4.09
C TYR A 249 -13.26 13.96 3.35
N HIS A 250 -12.41 13.13 3.96
CA HIS A 250 -12.03 11.83 3.36
C HIS A 250 -13.21 10.86 3.32
N ALA A 251 -14.01 10.74 4.38
CA ALA A 251 -15.18 9.87 4.42
C ALA A 251 -16.19 10.22 3.32
N ALA A 252 -16.49 11.51 3.14
CA ALA A 252 -17.35 11.99 2.06
C ALA A 252 -16.79 11.62 0.68
N ALA A 253 -15.48 11.78 0.46
CA ALA A 253 -14.84 11.40 -0.80
C ALA A 253 -14.95 9.89 -1.07
N ARG A 254 -14.71 9.03 -0.09
CA ARG A 254 -14.84 7.56 -0.24
C ARG A 254 -16.29 7.13 -0.47
N SER A 255 -17.27 7.87 0.07
CA SER A 255 -18.70 7.57 -0.16
C SER A 255 -19.12 7.71 -1.63
N VAL A 256 -18.50 8.63 -2.38
CA VAL A 256 -18.75 8.84 -3.82
C VAL A 256 -17.72 8.16 -4.71
N GLY A 257 -16.54 7.80 -4.18
CA GLY A 257 -15.42 7.27 -4.97
C GLY A 257 -15.62 5.86 -5.52
N GLY A 258 -16.57 5.10 -4.98
CA GLY A 258 -16.80 3.69 -5.38
C GLY A 258 -15.61 2.78 -5.12
N CYS A 259 -14.67 3.23 -4.28
CA CYS A 259 -13.45 2.53 -3.89
C CYS A 259 -13.66 1.69 -2.62
N PRO A 260 -12.73 0.79 -2.29
CA PRO A 260 -12.67 0.18 -0.97
C PRO A 260 -12.56 1.24 0.13
N ILE A 261 -13.08 0.92 1.33
CA ILE A 261 -12.98 1.79 2.50
C ILE A 261 -12.10 1.10 3.52
N TYR A 262 -10.90 1.66 3.74
CA TYR A 262 -9.96 1.20 4.76
C TYR A 262 -9.78 2.27 5.83
N VAL A 263 -9.78 1.83 7.08
CA VAL A 263 -9.42 2.67 8.22
C VAL A 263 -8.19 2.11 8.90
N SER A 264 -7.28 2.99 9.27
CA SER A 264 -6.00 2.65 9.90
C SER A 264 -5.82 3.37 11.24
N ASP A 265 -6.95 3.77 11.83
CA ASP A 265 -7.00 4.25 13.19
C ASP A 265 -6.33 3.26 14.13
N LYS A 266 -5.70 3.79 15.19
CA LYS A 266 -5.14 2.94 16.24
C LYS A 266 -6.27 2.16 16.92
N PRO A 267 -6.02 0.94 17.43
CA PRO A 267 -6.98 0.24 18.28
C PRO A 267 -7.60 1.18 19.32
N GLU A 268 -8.90 1.06 19.54
CA GLU A 268 -9.70 1.88 20.47
C GLU A 268 -9.86 3.37 20.10
N ASN A 269 -9.17 3.88 19.06
CA ASN A 269 -9.17 5.29 18.70
C ASN A 269 -9.97 5.58 17.43
N HIS A 270 -11.26 5.26 17.44
CA HIS A 270 -12.12 5.34 16.25
C HIS A 270 -13.24 6.38 16.43
N ASN A 271 -13.59 7.08 15.35
CA ASN A 271 -14.79 7.89 15.29
C ASN A 271 -15.96 7.09 14.69
N PHE A 272 -16.69 6.37 15.55
CA PHE A 272 -17.81 5.55 15.10
C PHE A 272 -18.98 6.34 14.49
N ASP A 273 -19.12 7.64 14.79
CA ASP A 273 -20.16 8.47 14.17
C ASP A 273 -19.90 8.66 12.68
N ILE A 274 -18.64 8.86 12.27
CA ILE A 274 -18.26 8.93 10.86
C ILE A 274 -18.39 7.55 10.21
N LEU A 275 -17.91 6.48 10.86
CA LEU A 275 -17.96 5.14 10.29
C LEU A 275 -19.39 4.66 10.03
N ARG A 276 -20.33 4.94 10.95
CA ARG A 276 -21.76 4.64 10.77
C ARG A 276 -22.40 5.37 9.58
N LYS A 277 -21.82 6.45 9.06
CA LYS A 277 -22.29 7.10 7.83
C LYS A 277 -21.89 6.33 6.57
N LEU A 278 -20.87 5.47 6.64
CA LEU A 278 -20.32 4.73 5.50
C LEU A 278 -20.81 3.29 5.43
N VAL A 279 -21.32 2.74 6.53
CA VAL A 279 -21.74 1.34 6.65
C VAL A 279 -23.19 1.22 7.10
N LEU A 280 -23.85 0.15 6.67
CA LEU A 280 -25.19 -0.23 7.12
C LEU A 280 -25.10 -1.10 8.39
N PRO A 281 -26.21 -1.23 9.16
CA PRO A 281 -26.23 -2.07 10.38
C PRO A 281 -25.89 -3.55 10.15
N ASP A 282 -26.03 -4.06 8.92
CA ASP A 282 -25.64 -5.42 8.53
C ASP A 282 -24.14 -5.57 8.20
N GLY A 283 -23.36 -4.48 8.34
CA GLY A 283 -21.93 -4.42 8.05
C GLY A 283 -21.60 -4.27 6.56
N SER A 284 -22.60 -4.12 5.68
CA SER A 284 -22.36 -3.78 4.28
C SER A 284 -21.95 -2.31 4.12
N VAL A 285 -21.15 -2.02 3.10
CA VAL A 285 -20.64 -0.65 2.84
C VAL A 285 -21.55 0.03 1.82
N LEU A 286 -21.87 1.31 2.05
CA LEU A 286 -22.60 2.17 1.10
C LEU A 286 -21.70 2.62 -0.06
N ARG A 287 -21.08 1.66 -0.74
CA ARG A 287 -20.15 1.91 -1.85
C ARG A 287 -20.93 2.22 -3.13
N ALA A 288 -20.56 3.30 -3.81
CA ALA A 288 -21.05 3.60 -5.15
C ALA A 288 -20.64 2.50 -6.16
N GLN A 289 -21.38 2.36 -7.26
CA GLN A 289 -21.27 1.19 -8.15
C GLN A 289 -20.13 1.26 -9.16
N LEU A 290 -19.73 2.47 -9.57
CA LEU A 290 -18.64 2.68 -10.53
C LEU A 290 -17.41 3.22 -9.79
N PRO A 291 -16.22 3.18 -10.40
CA PRO A 291 -15.13 4.07 -9.97
C PRO A 291 -15.56 5.54 -10.07
N GLY A 292 -15.23 6.36 -9.07
CA GLY A 292 -15.64 7.77 -9.01
C GLY A 292 -15.01 8.59 -10.13
N ARG A 293 -15.83 9.30 -10.93
CA ARG A 293 -15.35 10.05 -12.10
C ARG A 293 -15.45 11.54 -11.88
N LEU A 294 -14.53 12.29 -12.48
CA LEU A 294 -14.64 13.74 -12.56
C LEU A 294 -15.88 14.13 -13.36
N THR A 295 -16.57 15.19 -12.96
CA THR A 295 -17.53 15.83 -13.86
C THR A 295 -16.78 16.49 -15.02
N HIS A 296 -17.48 16.66 -16.14
CA HIS A 296 -16.87 17.17 -17.38
C HIS A 296 -16.19 18.53 -17.18
N ASP A 297 -16.76 19.41 -16.36
CA ASP A 297 -16.22 20.74 -16.08
C ASP A 297 -14.94 20.71 -15.24
N CYS A 298 -14.60 19.59 -14.58
CA CYS A 298 -13.35 19.47 -13.83
C CYS A 298 -12.17 18.98 -14.67
N LEU A 299 -12.40 18.27 -15.79
CA LEU A 299 -11.36 17.52 -16.54
C LEU A 299 -10.10 18.33 -16.88
N PHE A 300 -10.26 19.60 -17.26
CA PHE A 300 -9.15 20.48 -17.66
C PHE A 300 -8.98 21.70 -16.74
N THR A 301 -9.46 21.58 -15.50
CA THR A 301 -9.32 22.62 -14.47
C THR A 301 -8.29 22.23 -13.42
N ASP A 302 -7.81 23.23 -12.68
CA ASP A 302 -6.90 23.04 -11.56
C ASP A 302 -7.60 23.42 -10.24
N PRO A 303 -8.46 22.54 -9.69
CA PRO A 303 -9.26 22.82 -8.50
C PRO A 303 -8.43 22.92 -7.21
N ALA A 304 -7.10 22.77 -7.30
CA ALA A 304 -6.20 22.94 -6.17
C ALA A 304 -5.54 24.32 -6.11
N ARG A 305 -5.45 25.03 -7.24
CA ARG A 305 -4.59 26.22 -7.35
C ARG A 305 -5.22 27.41 -8.06
N ASP A 306 -6.33 27.23 -8.77
CA ASP A 306 -6.93 28.33 -9.55
C ASP A 306 -7.75 29.32 -8.69
N GLY A 307 -7.93 29.05 -7.39
CA GLY A 307 -8.66 29.91 -6.46
C GLY A 307 -10.16 30.03 -6.75
N LYS A 308 -10.73 29.19 -7.62
CA LYS A 308 -12.12 29.31 -8.08
C LYS A 308 -12.84 27.97 -8.21
N SER A 309 -12.21 26.95 -8.77
CA SER A 309 -12.87 25.69 -9.10
C SER A 309 -12.98 24.78 -7.89
N LEU A 310 -14.09 24.05 -7.81
CA LEU A 310 -14.29 22.96 -6.87
C LEU A 310 -14.12 21.64 -7.60
N LEU A 311 -13.53 20.65 -6.94
CA LEU A 311 -13.47 19.30 -7.46
C LEU A 311 -14.86 18.65 -7.34
N LYS A 312 -15.39 18.16 -8.45
CA LYS A 312 -16.68 17.48 -8.49
C LYS A 312 -16.49 16.06 -8.98
N ILE A 313 -16.94 15.13 -8.16
CA ILE A 313 -16.83 13.69 -8.41
C ILE A 313 -18.25 13.16 -8.51
N TRP A 314 -18.58 12.49 -9.60
CA TRP A 314 -19.87 11.87 -9.80
C TRP A 314 -19.76 10.35 -9.87
N ASN A 315 -20.84 9.69 -9.46
CA ASN A 315 -21.00 8.26 -9.48
C ASN A 315 -22.49 7.89 -9.49
N VAL A 316 -22.80 6.60 -9.48
CA VAL A 316 -24.15 6.08 -9.34
C VAL A 316 -24.23 5.10 -8.17
N ASN A 317 -25.35 5.14 -7.45
CA ASN A 317 -25.71 4.14 -6.44
C ASN A 317 -26.90 3.32 -6.95
N LYS A 318 -27.45 2.42 -6.13
CA LYS A 318 -28.58 1.56 -6.50
C LYS A 318 -29.87 2.32 -6.85
N CYS A 319 -29.99 3.60 -6.47
CA CYS A 319 -31.22 4.38 -6.54
C CYS A 319 -31.12 5.62 -7.45
N SER A 320 -29.94 6.25 -7.55
CA SER A 320 -29.75 7.51 -8.28
C SER A 320 -28.28 7.78 -8.64
N GLY A 321 -28.04 8.91 -9.31
CA GLY A 321 -26.72 9.53 -9.35
C GLY A 321 -26.36 10.18 -8.01
N VAL A 322 -25.07 10.24 -7.72
CA VAL A 322 -24.49 10.95 -6.56
C VAL A 322 -23.35 11.84 -7.04
N VAL A 323 -23.24 13.03 -6.46
CA VAL A 323 -22.16 13.98 -6.74
C VAL A 323 -21.59 14.46 -5.41
N GLY A 324 -20.28 14.30 -5.23
CA GLY A 324 -19.52 14.92 -4.16
C GLY A 324 -18.81 16.17 -4.69
N VAL A 325 -18.84 17.25 -3.92
CA VAL A 325 -18.21 18.53 -4.26
C VAL A 325 -17.21 18.86 -3.16
N PHE A 326 -15.95 19.06 -3.54
CA PHE A 326 -14.83 19.18 -2.61
C PHE A 326 -14.04 20.45 -2.91
N ASN A 327 -13.71 21.19 -1.86
CA ASN A 327 -12.77 22.28 -1.94
C ASN A 327 -11.34 21.73 -1.81
N CYS A 328 -10.62 21.64 -2.94
CA CYS A 328 -9.25 21.14 -2.98
C CYS A 328 -8.19 22.26 -2.94
N GLN A 329 -8.62 23.52 -2.79
CA GLN A 329 -7.74 24.68 -2.94
C GLN A 329 -6.65 24.75 -1.87
N GLY A 330 -5.57 25.43 -2.19
CA GLY A 330 -4.56 25.83 -1.19
C GLY A 330 -3.43 24.83 -0.99
N ALA A 331 -3.28 23.83 -1.85
CA ALA A 331 -2.10 22.97 -1.84
C ALA A 331 -1.65 22.60 -3.27
N GLY A 332 -0.41 22.15 -3.40
CA GLY A 332 0.11 21.67 -4.67
C GLY A 332 1.50 21.07 -4.58
N TRP A 333 1.86 20.27 -5.59
CA TRP A 333 3.22 19.76 -5.74
C TRP A 333 4.18 20.89 -6.10
N CYS A 334 5.24 21.07 -5.30
CA CYS A 334 6.31 22.03 -5.58
C CYS A 334 7.51 21.30 -6.20
N LYS A 335 7.84 21.65 -7.45
CA LYS A 335 8.94 21.01 -8.20
C LYS A 335 10.33 21.32 -7.64
N ASP A 336 10.52 22.49 -7.05
CA ASP A 336 11.84 22.92 -6.55
C ASP A 336 12.25 22.14 -5.31
N VAL A 337 11.32 21.97 -4.37
CA VAL A 337 11.56 21.24 -3.12
C VAL A 337 11.08 19.78 -3.16
N LYS A 338 10.43 19.37 -4.25
CA LYS A 338 9.91 18.03 -4.49
C LYS A 338 9.04 17.49 -3.36
N LYS A 339 8.05 18.30 -2.96
CA LYS A 339 7.07 17.96 -1.93
C LYS A 339 5.77 18.72 -2.14
N THR A 340 4.68 18.16 -1.62
CA THR A 340 3.40 18.86 -1.50
C THR A 340 3.53 19.99 -0.47
N ARG A 341 2.95 21.15 -0.78
CA ARG A 341 2.96 22.32 0.12
C ARG A 341 1.62 23.01 0.10
N THR A 342 1.25 23.56 1.25
CA THR A 342 0.20 24.56 1.33
C THR A 342 0.65 25.81 0.58
N LEU A 343 -0.22 26.31 -0.28
CA LEU A 343 -0.02 27.55 -1.02
C LEU A 343 -0.66 28.68 -0.23
N SER A 344 0.01 29.84 -0.19
CA SER A 344 -0.53 31.07 0.38
C SER A 344 -1.62 31.63 -0.53
N ILE A 345 -2.74 30.91 -0.63
CA ILE A 345 -3.98 31.46 -1.17
C ILE A 345 -4.66 32.14 0.02
N PRO A 346 -5.09 33.40 -0.06
CA PRO A 346 -5.82 34.04 1.02
C PRO A 346 -7.19 33.35 1.16
N VAL A 347 -7.23 32.28 1.94
CA VAL A 347 -8.47 31.62 2.37
C VAL A 347 -8.60 31.91 3.87
N PRO A 348 -9.70 32.54 4.33
CA PRO A 348 -9.91 32.78 5.76
C PRO A 348 -9.84 31.45 6.53
N GLU A 349 -9.10 31.42 7.65
CA GLU A 349 -8.80 30.24 8.47
C GLU A 349 -10.01 29.39 8.92
N GLN A 350 -11.24 29.85 8.71
CA GLN A 350 -12.47 29.17 9.15
C GLN A 350 -13.14 28.26 8.11
N GLU A 351 -12.67 28.23 6.85
CA GLU A 351 -13.37 27.49 5.77
C GLU A 351 -12.59 26.30 5.19
N MET A 352 -11.38 26.00 5.66
CA MET A 352 -10.54 24.95 5.04
C MET A 352 -11.08 23.52 5.29
N TYR A 353 -11.99 23.32 6.25
CA TYR A 353 -12.48 21.99 6.66
C TYR A 353 -13.99 21.94 6.99
N ARG A 354 -14.81 22.84 6.43
CA ARG A 354 -16.28 22.77 6.58
C ARG A 354 -16.96 22.18 5.37
#